data_AF-W2SFZ2-F1
#
_entry.id   AF-W2SFZ2-F1
#
_cell.length_a   1.000
_cell.length_b   1.000
_cell.length_c   1.000
_cell.angle_alpha   90.00
_cell.angle_beta   90.00
_cell.angle_gamma   90.00
#
_symmetry.space_group_name_H-M   'P 1'
#
loop_
_entity.id
_entity.type
_entity.pdbx_description
1 polymer ?
#
loop_
_entity_poly.entity_id
_entity_poly.type
_entity_poly.pdbx_seq_one_letter_code
_entity_poly.pdbx_strand_id
1 'polypeptide(L)'
;MYRSNEKLPQNRLTSWLIQFYNLLMAKFSLYFTNVLANFCSVDDLKIVHTIDNGYNFISNATQLVKKTDAICLAIVMDREKCTDSFYGFGYHRLESRFTPGPPTEPRKGVAALCPAVFRLPSPVEGHKSAQSHNDVFEKYQGHIYDFIESNLRHPAKSKYFYDVEKDHCMFGDIVEAKLYIVVVYAGRVCEKDASVLTFIQQMTTSLRGSRLFLSLKNAAK
;
A
#
# COMPACT_ATOMS: atom_id res chain seq x y z
N MET A 1 38.40 -7.54 -22.02
CA MET A 1 38.11 -8.15 -20.70
C MET A 1 38.75 -7.27 -19.63
N TYR A 2 38.04 -6.23 -19.17
CA TYR A 2 38.52 -5.34 -18.10
C TYR A 2 37.74 -5.70 -16.83
N ARG A 3 38.32 -6.58 -16.01
CA ARG A 3 37.86 -6.83 -14.64
C ARG A 3 38.54 -5.80 -13.74
N SER A 4 37.95 -4.61 -13.61
CA SER A 4 38.28 -3.71 -12.52
C SER A 4 37.48 -4.14 -11.29
N ASN A 5 38.08 -5.01 -10.48
CA ASN A 5 37.54 -5.47 -9.20
C ASN A 5 37.96 -4.54 -8.05
N GLU A 6 38.02 -3.23 -8.31
CA GLU A 6 38.22 -2.23 -7.28
C GLU A 6 36.85 -1.61 -6.97
N LYS A 7 36.25 -2.03 -5.86
CA LYS A 7 35.20 -1.23 -5.23
C LYS A 7 35.87 0.07 -4.78
N LEU A 8 35.84 1.10 -5.63
CA LEU A 8 36.13 2.46 -5.19
C LEU A 8 35.32 2.70 -3.91
N PRO A 9 35.89 3.32 -2.86
CA PRO A 9 35.15 3.62 -1.64
C PRO A 9 33.95 4.46 -2.06
N GLN A 10 32.78 3.83 -2.10
CA GLN A 10 31.59 4.49 -2.58
C GLN A 10 31.29 5.58 -1.56
N ASN A 11 31.35 6.83 -2.02
CA ASN A 11 31.08 7.98 -1.19
C ASN A 11 29.76 7.72 -0.44
N ARG A 12 29.77 7.87 0.89
CA ARG A 12 28.61 7.56 1.74
C ARG A 12 27.34 8.27 1.26
N LEU A 13 27.48 9.49 0.74
CA LEU A 13 26.38 10.21 0.13
C LEU A 13 25.85 9.50 -1.11
N THR A 14 26.73 9.01 -1.99
CA THR A 14 26.36 8.20 -3.16
C THR A 14 25.64 6.92 -2.75
N SER A 15 26.14 6.19 -1.75
CA SER A 15 25.45 5.00 -1.22
C SER A 15 24.09 5.35 -0.64
N TRP A 16 23.97 6.47 0.07
CA TRP A 16 22.69 6.95 0.58
C TRP A 16 21.70 7.30 -0.53
N LEU A 17 22.15 8.00 -1.58
CA LEU A 17 21.33 8.36 -2.74
C LEU A 17 20.81 7.12 -3.48
N ILE A 18 21.63 6.07 -3.61
CA ILE A 18 21.20 4.80 -4.19
C ILE A 18 20.11 4.16 -3.33
N GLN A 19 20.28 4.14 -2.00
CA GLN A 19 19.26 3.61 -1.08
C GLN A 19 17.97 4.44 -1.11
N PHE A 20 18.08 5.75 -1.29
CA PHE A 20 16.93 6.64 -1.45
C PHE A 20 16.18 6.38 -2.76
N TYR A 21 16.90 6.25 -3.87
CA TYR A 21 16.32 5.85 -5.15
C TYR A 21 15.60 4.50 -5.05
N ASN A 22 16.23 3.51 -4.41
CA ASN A 22 15.64 2.19 -4.20
C ASN A 22 14.34 2.25 -3.39
N LEU A 23 14.31 3.05 -2.31
CA LEU A 23 13.10 3.28 -1.52
C LEU A 23 12.00 3.92 -2.37
N LEU A 24 12.32 4.97 -3.14
CA LEU A 24 11.35 5.66 -4.00
C LEU A 24 10.77 4.71 -5.05
N MET A 25 11.62 3.91 -5.68
CA MET A 25 11.20 2.90 -6.65
C MET A 25 10.24 1.90 -6.00
N ALA A 26 10.59 1.34 -4.84
CA ALA A 26 9.72 0.40 -4.13
C ALA A 26 8.39 1.02 -3.69
N LYS A 27 8.40 2.27 -3.22
CA LYS A 27 7.17 3.02 -2.87
C LYS A 27 6.28 3.24 -4.08
N PHE A 28 6.87 3.69 -5.20
CA PHE A 28 6.15 3.93 -6.44
C PHE A 28 5.50 2.63 -6.94
N SER A 29 6.26 1.54 -7.00
CA SER A 29 5.75 0.24 -7.41
C SER A 29 4.60 -0.25 -6.53
N LEU A 30 4.69 -0.07 -5.21
CA LEU A 30 3.63 -0.42 -4.27
C LEU A 30 2.38 0.46 -4.45
N TYR A 31 2.54 1.78 -4.50
CA TYR A 31 1.39 2.69 -4.54
C TYR A 31 0.69 2.74 -5.89
N PHE A 32 1.42 2.40 -6.96
CA PHE A 32 0.89 2.41 -8.30
C PHE A 32 0.77 1.00 -8.89
N THR A 33 0.84 -0.07 -8.08
CA THR A 33 0.76 -1.46 -8.56
C THR A 33 -0.40 -1.67 -9.54
N ASN A 34 -1.62 -1.26 -9.15
CA ASN A 34 -2.81 -1.42 -9.99
C ASN A 34 -2.79 -0.52 -11.24
N VAL A 35 -2.14 0.64 -11.17
CA VAL A 35 -2.02 1.53 -12.33
C VAL A 35 -1.01 0.93 -13.31
N LEU A 36 0.14 0.49 -12.82
CA LEU A 36 1.21 -0.13 -13.61
C LEU A 36 0.74 -1.42 -14.29
N ALA A 37 -0.14 -2.20 -13.65
CA ALA A 37 -0.76 -3.39 -14.26
C ALA A 37 -1.52 -3.10 -15.56
N ASN A 38 -1.97 -1.86 -15.79
CA ASN A 38 -2.62 -1.50 -17.05
C ASN A 38 -1.63 -1.17 -18.18
N PHE A 39 -0.35 -0.98 -17.88
CA PHE A 39 0.66 -0.46 -18.82
C PHE A 39 1.91 -1.34 -18.93
N CYS A 40 2.10 -2.29 -18.01
CA CYS A 40 3.24 -3.20 -17.96
C CYS A 40 2.78 -4.64 -18.17
N SER A 41 3.67 -5.50 -18.68
CA SER A 41 3.37 -6.92 -18.70
C SER A 41 3.37 -7.51 -17.29
N VAL A 42 2.72 -8.66 -17.11
CA VAL A 42 2.73 -9.40 -15.85
C VAL A 42 4.16 -9.76 -15.43
N ASP A 43 5.04 -10.05 -16.39
CA ASP A 43 6.44 -10.39 -16.11
C ASP A 43 7.25 -9.15 -15.68
N ASP A 44 7.02 -7.99 -16.30
CA ASP A 44 7.63 -6.72 -15.85
C ASP A 44 7.23 -6.41 -14.40
N LEU A 45 5.94 -6.57 -14.07
CA LEU A 45 5.45 -6.35 -12.71
C LEU A 45 6.06 -7.33 -11.71
N LYS A 46 6.16 -8.61 -12.07
CA LYS A 46 6.80 -9.61 -11.21
C LYS A 46 8.26 -9.25 -10.97
N ILE A 47 8.99 -8.83 -12.00
CA ILE A 47 10.37 -8.36 -11.84
C ILE A 47 10.37 -7.21 -10.84
N VAL A 48 9.59 -6.15 -11.07
CA VAL A 48 9.53 -4.98 -10.18
C VAL A 48 9.17 -5.35 -8.73
N HIS A 49 8.25 -6.28 -8.52
CA HIS A 49 7.86 -6.76 -7.18
C HIS A 49 8.93 -7.62 -6.49
N THR A 50 9.88 -8.18 -7.26
CA THR A 50 10.93 -9.07 -6.78
C THR A 50 12.34 -8.47 -6.89
N ILE A 51 12.48 -7.22 -7.36
CA ILE A 51 13.76 -6.51 -7.39
C ILE A 51 14.33 -6.47 -5.96
N ASP A 52 15.48 -7.10 -5.77
CA ASP A 52 16.22 -7.06 -4.51
C ASP A 52 16.95 -5.72 -4.36
N ASN A 53 16.21 -4.69 -3.96
CA ASN A 53 16.70 -3.34 -3.70
C ASN A 53 16.75 -3.01 -2.19
N GLY A 54 16.52 -4.02 -1.33
CA GLY A 54 16.40 -3.87 0.12
C GLY A 54 15.01 -3.48 0.64
N TYR A 55 14.01 -3.27 -0.24
CA TYR A 55 12.66 -2.82 0.13
C TYR A 55 11.57 -3.74 -0.47
N ASN A 56 11.31 -4.87 0.17
CA ASN A 56 10.40 -5.92 -0.31
C ASN A 56 8.96 -5.79 0.18
N PHE A 57 8.33 -4.62 0.01
CA PHE A 57 7.01 -4.31 0.60
C PHE A 57 5.90 -5.27 0.20
N ILE A 58 5.76 -5.56 -1.10
CA ILE A 58 4.68 -6.41 -1.65
C ILE A 58 4.87 -7.86 -1.20
N SER A 59 6.11 -8.35 -1.23
CA SER A 59 6.46 -9.71 -0.77
C SER A 59 6.16 -9.86 0.72
N ASN A 60 6.60 -8.91 1.55
CA ASN A 60 6.33 -8.92 3.00
C ASN A 60 4.83 -8.89 3.31
N ALA A 61 4.06 -8.05 2.60
CA ALA A 61 2.60 -8.00 2.76
C ALA A 61 1.95 -9.34 2.36
N THR A 62 2.38 -9.93 1.25
CA THR A 62 1.88 -11.24 0.78
C THR A 62 2.22 -12.34 1.77
N GLN A 63 3.43 -12.32 2.33
CA GLN A 63 3.87 -13.29 3.34
C GLN A 63 3.06 -13.14 4.63
N LEU A 64 2.78 -11.92 5.09
CA LEU A 64 1.95 -11.70 6.27
C LEU A 64 0.56 -12.28 6.07
N VAL A 65 -0.10 -11.93 4.96
CA VAL A 65 -1.47 -12.38 4.65
C VAL A 65 -1.53 -13.91 4.66
N LYS A 66 -0.59 -14.58 3.99
CA LYS A 66 -0.50 -16.04 3.98
C LYS A 66 -0.18 -16.65 5.35
N LYS A 67 0.73 -16.05 6.11
CA LYS A 67 1.20 -16.57 7.41
C LYS A 67 0.14 -16.45 8.51
N THR A 68 -0.64 -15.38 8.47
CA THR A 68 -1.59 -15.04 9.54
C THR A 68 -3.03 -15.32 9.17
N ASP A 69 -3.28 -15.80 7.94
CA ASP A 69 -4.62 -16.02 7.40
C ASP A 69 -5.49 -14.74 7.41
N ALA A 70 -4.84 -13.60 7.15
CA ALA A 70 -5.56 -12.34 7.01
C ALA A 70 -6.45 -12.41 5.78
N ILE A 71 -7.71 -12.01 5.90
CA ILE A 71 -8.64 -12.01 4.76
C ILE A 71 -8.33 -10.86 3.80
N CYS A 72 -7.83 -9.74 4.32
CA CYS A 72 -7.50 -8.58 3.52
C CYS A 72 -6.35 -7.80 4.16
N LEU A 73 -5.44 -7.31 3.34
CA LEU A 73 -4.51 -6.24 3.70
C LEU A 73 -4.65 -5.15 2.66
N ALA A 74 -4.88 -3.91 3.08
CA ALA A 74 -5.02 -2.79 2.18
C ALA A 74 -4.20 -1.58 2.66
N ILE A 75 -3.65 -0.84 1.70
CA ILE A 75 -3.25 0.54 1.89
C ILE A 75 -4.31 1.39 1.20
N VAL A 76 -5.01 2.23 1.96
CA VAL A 76 -6.10 3.06 1.47
C VAL A 76 -5.75 4.54 1.60
N MET A 77 -6.30 5.34 0.70
CA MET A 77 -6.20 6.79 0.75
C MET A 77 -7.46 7.37 1.36
N ASP A 78 -7.31 8.10 2.47
CA ASP A 78 -8.39 8.88 3.07
C ASP A 78 -8.63 10.15 2.27
N ARG A 79 -9.78 10.19 1.59
CA ARG A 79 -10.21 11.32 0.77
C ARG A 79 -11.36 12.10 1.39
N GLU A 80 -11.61 11.97 2.69
CA GLU A 80 -12.74 12.65 3.36
C GLU A 80 -12.70 14.17 3.19
N LYS A 81 -11.50 14.76 3.29
CA LYS A 81 -11.30 16.20 3.11
C LYS A 81 -11.07 16.63 1.66
N CYS A 82 -11.29 15.76 0.68
CA CYS A 82 -11.07 16.06 -0.73
C CYS A 82 -12.40 16.44 -1.40
N THR A 83 -12.47 17.65 -1.94
CA THR A 83 -13.67 18.18 -2.62
C THR A 83 -13.80 17.70 -4.07
N ASP A 84 -12.69 17.29 -4.68
CA ASP A 84 -12.67 16.83 -6.06
C ASP A 84 -13.35 15.47 -6.23
N SER A 85 -14.12 15.33 -7.32
CA SER A 85 -14.66 14.02 -7.73
C SER A 85 -13.54 13.02 -8.01
N PHE A 86 -13.74 11.76 -7.60
CA PHE A 86 -12.75 10.70 -7.75
C PHE A 86 -13.07 9.81 -8.94
N TYR A 87 -12.14 9.69 -9.88
CA TYR A 87 -12.32 8.87 -11.08
C TYR A 87 -11.51 7.56 -11.04
N GLY A 88 -10.85 7.28 -9.92
CA GLY A 88 -9.85 6.20 -9.82
C GLY A 88 -8.42 6.73 -9.90
N PHE A 89 -7.46 5.86 -9.54
CA PHE A 89 -6.04 6.18 -9.65
C PHE A 89 -5.55 6.05 -11.10
N GLY A 90 -4.54 6.83 -11.48
CA GLY A 90 -3.97 6.81 -12.83
C GLY A 90 -4.49 7.95 -13.72
N TYR A 91 -4.40 7.78 -15.03
CA TYR A 91 -4.56 8.85 -16.02
C TYR A 91 -6.02 9.13 -16.43
N HIS A 92 -6.93 9.27 -15.46
CA HIS A 92 -8.36 9.53 -15.72
C HIS A 92 -8.71 11.01 -15.95
N ARG A 93 -7.75 11.93 -15.71
CA ARG A 93 -7.92 13.40 -15.81
C ARG A 93 -7.38 14.01 -17.11
N LEU A 94 -6.88 13.21 -18.04
CA LEU A 94 -6.38 13.74 -19.31
C LEU A 94 -7.55 13.88 -20.27
N GLU A 95 -8.20 15.06 -20.24
CA GLU A 95 -9.44 15.45 -20.94
C GLU A 95 -9.54 15.04 -22.42
N SER A 96 -8.46 14.65 -23.10
CA SER A 96 -8.53 14.33 -24.54
C SER A 96 -7.37 13.52 -25.13
N ARG A 97 -6.39 13.04 -24.35
CA ARG A 97 -5.13 12.52 -24.97
C ARG A 97 -4.82 11.04 -24.83
N PHE A 98 -5.35 10.31 -23.84
CA PHE A 98 -4.87 8.93 -23.58
C PHE A 98 -5.93 7.90 -23.18
N THR A 99 -7.22 8.25 -23.16
CA THR A 99 -8.30 7.32 -22.83
C THR A 99 -9.27 7.19 -24.01
N PRO A 100 -9.09 6.19 -24.91
CA PRO A 100 -10.14 5.84 -25.85
C PRO A 100 -11.30 5.21 -25.06
N GLY A 101 -12.44 5.91 -24.99
CA GLY A 101 -13.65 5.42 -24.33
C GLY A 101 -14.61 6.54 -23.91
N PRO A 102 -15.84 6.21 -23.52
CA PRO A 102 -16.77 7.18 -22.95
C PRO A 102 -16.20 7.83 -21.68
N PRO A 103 -16.61 9.06 -21.33
CA PRO A 103 -16.18 9.74 -20.10
C PRO A 103 -16.39 8.82 -18.91
N THR A 104 -15.33 8.59 -18.13
CA THR A 104 -15.44 7.78 -16.90
C THR A 104 -16.28 8.55 -15.90
N GLU A 105 -17.38 7.95 -15.40
CA GLU A 105 -18.15 8.56 -14.32
C GLU A 105 -17.33 8.59 -13.02
N PRO A 106 -17.51 9.63 -12.18
CA PRO A 106 -16.86 9.65 -10.89
C PRO A 106 -17.42 8.56 -9.98
N ARG A 107 -16.52 7.89 -9.25
CA ARG A 107 -16.89 6.99 -8.16
C ARG A 107 -17.66 7.77 -7.10
N LYS A 108 -18.61 7.09 -6.45
CA LYS A 108 -19.50 7.66 -5.43
C LYS A 108 -19.37 6.89 -4.11
N GLY A 109 -19.83 7.51 -3.02
CA GLY A 109 -19.86 6.90 -1.69
C GLY A 109 -18.47 6.53 -1.16
N VAL A 110 -18.42 5.46 -0.36
CA VAL A 110 -17.17 4.99 0.29
C VAL A 110 -16.08 4.66 -0.74
N ALA A 111 -16.44 4.18 -1.92
CA ALA A 111 -15.49 3.90 -2.99
C ALA A 111 -14.71 5.14 -3.48
N ALA A 112 -15.25 6.34 -3.28
CA ALA A 112 -14.60 7.62 -3.56
C ALA A 112 -13.85 8.19 -2.34
N LEU A 113 -14.33 7.92 -1.12
CA LEU A 113 -13.76 8.44 0.12
C LEU A 113 -12.58 7.59 0.63
N CYS A 114 -12.58 6.30 0.35
CA CYS A 114 -11.61 5.33 0.87
C CYS A 114 -11.07 4.37 -0.21
N PRO A 115 -10.52 4.87 -1.34
CA PRO A 115 -10.00 3.99 -2.38
C PRO A 115 -8.71 3.26 -1.94
N ALA A 116 -8.61 1.97 -2.26
CA ALA A 116 -7.39 1.17 -2.08
C ALA A 116 -6.31 1.56 -3.09
N VAL A 117 -5.19 2.05 -2.57
CA VAL A 117 -3.95 2.30 -3.30
C VAL A 117 -3.25 0.97 -3.59
N PHE A 118 -3.22 0.09 -2.60
CA PHE A 118 -2.71 -1.27 -2.70
C PHE A 118 -3.62 -2.19 -1.91
N ARG A 119 -3.80 -3.44 -2.35
CA ARG A 119 -4.56 -4.42 -1.59
C ARG A 119 -4.19 -5.86 -1.93
N LEU A 120 -4.37 -6.71 -0.94
CA LEU A 120 -4.29 -8.16 -1.00
C LEU A 120 -5.59 -8.76 -0.42
N PRO A 121 -6.12 -9.83 -1.02
CA PRO A 121 -5.72 -10.38 -2.32
C PRO A 121 -5.86 -9.34 -3.44
N SER A 122 -4.95 -9.39 -4.42
CA SER A 122 -5.05 -8.55 -5.62
C SER A 122 -6.35 -8.91 -6.34
N PRO A 123 -7.08 -7.93 -6.91
CA PRO A 123 -8.19 -8.27 -7.79
C PRO A 123 -7.66 -9.21 -8.87
N VAL A 124 -8.28 -10.39 -9.00
CA VAL A 124 -7.89 -11.37 -10.00
C VAL A 124 -7.96 -10.69 -11.35
N GLU A 125 -6.89 -10.73 -12.14
CA GLU A 125 -6.84 -10.26 -13.53
C GLU A 125 -7.74 -11.14 -14.41
N GLY A 126 -9.05 -11.02 -14.20
CA GLY A 126 -10.08 -11.52 -15.10
C GLY A 126 -10.46 -10.37 -16.02
N HIS A 127 -10.20 -10.57 -17.31
CA HIS A 127 -10.56 -9.69 -18.42
C HIS A 127 -11.79 -8.82 -18.17
N LYS A 128 -11.62 -7.51 -18.36
CA LYS A 128 -12.62 -6.50 -18.77
C LYS A 128 -14.05 -7.03 -19.02
N SER A 129 -14.78 -7.40 -17.98
CA SER A 129 -16.24 -7.44 -17.99
C SER A 129 -16.77 -7.47 -16.56
N ALA A 130 -17.77 -6.62 -16.35
CA ALA A 130 -18.79 -6.62 -15.29
C ALA A 130 -18.47 -7.30 -13.95
N GLN A 131 -18.45 -6.49 -12.89
CA GLN A 131 -18.92 -6.86 -11.54
C GLN A 131 -18.37 -8.20 -11.01
N SER A 132 -17.11 -8.19 -10.57
CA SER A 132 -16.64 -9.21 -9.62
C SER A 132 -17.34 -8.95 -8.28
N HIS A 133 -18.55 -9.49 -8.10
CA HIS A 133 -19.32 -9.46 -6.84
C HIS A 133 -18.59 -10.12 -5.65
N ASN A 134 -17.37 -10.64 -5.84
CA ASN A 134 -16.57 -11.37 -4.84
C ASN A 134 -15.24 -10.66 -4.51
N ASP A 135 -15.14 -9.36 -4.72
CA ASP A 135 -13.95 -8.63 -4.26
C ASP A 135 -13.96 -8.49 -2.72
N VAL A 136 -13.03 -9.20 -2.08
CA VAL A 136 -12.90 -9.20 -0.61
C VAL A 136 -12.71 -7.79 -0.07
N PHE A 137 -11.94 -6.93 -0.76
CA PHE A 137 -11.75 -5.57 -0.27
C PHE A 137 -13.04 -4.76 -0.34
N GLU A 138 -13.81 -4.85 -1.44
CA GLU A 138 -15.07 -4.12 -1.58
C GLU A 138 -16.08 -4.53 -0.50
N LYS A 139 -16.09 -5.81 -0.10
CA LYS A 139 -16.91 -6.30 1.02
C LYS A 139 -16.59 -5.60 2.34
N TYR A 140 -15.31 -5.37 2.64
CA TYR A 140 -14.88 -4.76 3.91
C TYR A 140 -14.63 -3.25 3.82
N GLN A 141 -14.78 -2.64 2.64
CA GLN A 141 -14.39 -1.25 2.42
C GLN A 141 -15.13 -0.26 3.34
N GLY A 142 -16.43 -0.47 3.54
CA GLY A 142 -17.23 0.31 4.49
C GLY A 142 -16.68 0.21 5.91
N HIS A 143 -16.47 -1.01 6.40
CA HIS A 143 -15.95 -1.25 7.74
C HIS A 143 -14.51 -0.71 7.93
N ILE A 144 -13.68 -0.78 6.89
CA ILE A 144 -12.34 -0.19 6.89
C ILE A 144 -12.43 1.34 7.00
N TYR A 145 -13.36 1.96 6.28
CA TYR A 145 -13.59 3.39 6.38
C TYR A 145 -14.06 3.80 7.78
N ASP A 146 -15.03 3.10 8.34
CA ASP A 146 -15.55 3.35 9.69
C ASP A 146 -14.44 3.19 10.75
N PHE A 147 -13.57 2.17 10.60
CA PHE A 147 -12.41 1.96 11.47
C PHE A 147 -11.37 3.10 11.35
N ILE A 148 -11.10 3.57 10.14
CA ILE A 148 -10.21 4.72 9.94
C ILE A 148 -10.80 5.96 10.62
N GLU A 149 -12.09 6.21 10.42
CA GLU A 149 -12.78 7.36 10.99
C GLU A 149 -12.77 7.34 12.51
N SER A 150 -13.17 6.23 13.12
CA SER A 150 -13.34 6.12 14.57
C SER A 150 -12.04 5.90 15.34
N ASN A 151 -11.04 5.24 14.72
CA ASN A 151 -9.78 4.89 15.37
C ASN A 151 -8.59 5.64 14.78
N LEU A 152 -8.29 5.44 13.49
CA LEU A 152 -6.98 5.82 12.95
C LEU A 152 -6.80 7.33 12.71
N ARG A 153 -7.88 8.08 12.50
CA ARG A 153 -7.85 9.56 12.46
C ARG A 153 -7.54 10.20 13.81
N HIS A 154 -7.65 9.43 14.90
CA HIS A 154 -7.48 9.91 16.27
C HIS A 154 -6.28 9.19 16.92
N PRO A 155 -5.09 9.80 16.97
CA PRO A 155 -3.86 9.13 17.42
C PRO A 155 -3.90 8.50 18.82
N ALA A 156 -4.82 8.94 19.69
CA ALA A 156 -5.02 8.42 21.04
C ALA A 156 -5.90 7.16 21.11
N LYS A 157 -6.57 6.77 20.01
CA LYS A 157 -7.43 5.58 19.95
C LYS A 157 -6.61 4.32 19.64
N SER A 158 -7.20 3.16 19.93
CA SER A 158 -6.54 1.88 19.66
C SER A 158 -6.33 1.67 18.17
N LYS A 159 -5.19 1.11 17.79
CA LYS A 159 -4.84 0.65 16.44
C LYS A 159 -5.45 -0.71 16.10
N TYR A 160 -6.34 -1.20 16.95
CA TYR A 160 -7.06 -2.44 16.83
C TYR A 160 -8.54 -2.22 17.08
N PHE A 161 -9.38 -3.01 16.40
CA PHE A 161 -10.82 -3.05 16.61
C PHE A 161 -11.34 -4.46 16.35
N TYR A 162 -12.30 -4.93 17.14
CA TYR A 162 -13.03 -6.17 16.89
C TYR A 162 -14.52 -5.91 16.93
N ASP A 163 -15.19 -6.25 15.82
CA ASP A 163 -16.63 -6.21 15.69
C ASP A 163 -17.19 -7.59 16.08
N VAL A 164 -17.87 -7.66 17.22
CA VAL A 164 -18.48 -8.90 17.73
C VAL A 164 -19.67 -9.32 16.87
N GLU A 165 -20.42 -8.37 16.31
CA GLU A 165 -21.63 -8.65 15.53
C GLU A 165 -21.29 -9.18 14.14
N LYS A 166 -20.24 -8.62 13.52
CA LYS A 166 -19.78 -8.99 12.18
C LYS A 166 -18.64 -10.01 12.19
N ASP A 167 -18.22 -10.43 13.38
CA ASP A 167 -17.15 -11.38 13.68
C ASP A 167 -15.89 -11.16 12.82
N HIS A 168 -15.31 -9.97 12.90
CA HIS A 168 -14.02 -9.67 12.29
C HIS A 168 -13.26 -8.64 13.10
N CYS A 169 -11.94 -8.69 13.04
CA CYS A 169 -11.08 -7.68 13.65
C CYS A 169 -10.18 -7.00 12.62
N MET A 170 -9.79 -5.78 12.94
CA MET A 170 -8.92 -4.94 12.13
C MET A 170 -7.74 -4.45 12.96
N PHE A 171 -6.58 -4.43 12.31
CA PHE A 171 -5.40 -3.71 12.77
C PHE A 171 -5.09 -2.62 11.77
N GLY A 172 -4.61 -1.47 12.22
CA GLY A 172 -4.18 -0.46 11.27
C GLY A 172 -3.31 0.63 11.87
N ASP A 173 -2.66 1.36 10.97
CA ASP A 173 -1.85 2.51 11.34
C ASP A 173 -1.77 3.48 10.15
N ILE A 174 -1.42 4.72 10.44
CA ILE A 174 -1.09 5.70 9.41
C ILE A 174 0.20 5.28 8.72
N VAL A 175 0.26 5.28 7.40
CA VAL A 175 1.50 5.05 6.63
C VAL A 175 2.22 6.37 6.47
N GLU A 176 1.63 7.31 5.74
CA GLU A 176 2.13 8.67 5.58
C GLU A 176 1.00 9.58 5.09
N ALA A 177 0.96 10.82 5.57
CA ALA A 177 -0.06 11.81 5.23
C ALA A 177 -1.51 11.27 5.36
N LYS A 178 -2.18 10.98 4.24
CA LYS A 178 -3.57 10.47 4.18
C LYS A 178 -3.64 8.98 3.82
N LEU A 179 -2.53 8.25 3.87
CA LEU A 179 -2.48 6.82 3.60
C LEU A 179 -2.54 6.03 4.90
N TYR A 180 -3.40 5.03 4.96
CA TYR A 180 -3.54 4.11 6.09
C TYR A 180 -3.32 2.69 5.63
N ILE A 181 -2.63 1.90 6.43
CA ILE A 181 -2.55 0.45 6.25
C ILE A 181 -3.55 -0.20 7.19
N VAL A 182 -4.35 -1.13 6.67
CA VAL A 182 -5.36 -1.88 7.43
C VAL A 182 -5.23 -3.35 7.08
N VAL A 183 -5.20 -4.20 8.10
CA VAL A 183 -5.22 -5.66 7.99
C VAL A 183 -6.49 -6.16 8.65
N VAL A 184 -7.27 -6.94 7.92
CA VAL A 184 -8.56 -7.49 8.35
C VAL A 184 -8.42 -9.00 8.52
N TYR A 185 -9.00 -9.53 9.58
CA TYR A 185 -9.10 -10.96 9.87
C TYR A 185 -10.55 -11.35 10.05
N ALA A 186 -10.91 -12.57 9.64
CA ALA A 186 -12.15 -13.19 10.09
C ALA A 186 -12.00 -13.62 11.56
N GLY A 187 -13.03 -13.40 12.36
CA GLY A 187 -13.01 -13.68 13.79
C GLY A 187 -12.14 -12.73 14.60
N ARG A 188 -11.84 -13.14 15.82
CA ARG A 188 -11.03 -12.38 16.78
C ARG A 188 -9.58 -12.83 16.77
N VAL A 189 -8.68 -11.88 16.54
CA VAL A 189 -7.24 -12.03 16.78
C VAL A 189 -6.86 -11.26 18.04
N CYS A 190 -5.82 -11.69 18.77
CA CYS A 190 -5.35 -10.96 19.95
C CYS A 190 -4.88 -9.55 19.56
N GLU A 191 -5.37 -8.51 20.23
CA GLU A 191 -4.92 -7.11 20.02
C GLU A 191 -3.40 -6.94 20.13
N LYS A 192 -2.75 -7.81 20.93
CA LYS A 192 -1.30 -7.83 21.14
C LYS A 192 -0.56 -8.83 20.24
N ASP A 193 -1.17 -9.28 19.14
CA ASP A 193 -0.53 -10.21 18.21
C ASP A 193 0.76 -9.59 17.64
N ALA A 194 1.89 -10.19 17.99
CA ALA A 194 3.19 -9.66 17.66
C ALA A 194 3.48 -9.70 16.15
N SER A 195 2.90 -10.65 15.40
CA SER A 195 3.18 -10.81 13.98
C SER A 195 2.63 -9.63 13.19
N VAL A 196 1.36 -9.29 13.39
CA VAL A 196 0.71 -8.17 12.68
C VAL A 196 1.23 -6.82 13.17
N LEU A 197 1.41 -6.63 14.48
CA LEU A 197 1.89 -5.36 15.03
C LEU A 197 3.32 -5.04 14.56
N THR A 198 4.21 -6.03 14.61
CA THR A 198 5.60 -5.86 14.16
C THR A 198 5.63 -5.57 12.66
N PHE A 199 4.82 -6.28 11.86
CA PHE A 199 4.72 -6.02 10.43
C PHE A 199 4.25 -4.59 10.14
N ILE A 200 3.14 -4.14 10.73
CA ILE A 200 2.60 -2.80 10.49
C ILE A 200 3.63 -1.74 10.88
N GLN A 201 4.29 -1.90 12.03
CA GLN A 201 5.33 -0.97 12.48
C GLN A 201 6.53 -0.94 11.52
N GLN A 202 7.02 -2.11 11.07
CA GLN A 202 8.13 -2.19 10.13
C GLN A 202 7.76 -1.59 8.77
N MET A 203 6.58 -1.92 8.24
CA MET A 203 6.06 -1.45 6.96
C MET A 203 5.94 0.08 6.96
N THR A 204 5.25 0.66 7.95
CA THR A 204 5.06 2.11 8.08
C THR A 204 6.38 2.86 8.29
N THR A 205 7.26 2.36 9.15
CA THR A 205 8.59 2.98 9.39
C THR A 205 9.44 2.99 8.12
N SER A 206 9.40 1.90 7.37
CA SER A 206 10.19 1.74 6.15
C SER A 206 9.65 2.61 5.00
N LEU A 207 8.33 2.66 4.83
CA LEU A 207 7.68 3.52 3.82
C LEU A 207 7.90 5.02 4.08
N ARG A 208 7.96 5.44 5.36
CA ARG A 208 8.34 6.82 5.73
C ARG A 208 9.82 7.11 5.52
N GLY A 209 10.65 6.09 5.28
CA GLY A 209 12.09 6.23 5.12
C GLY A 209 12.81 6.70 6.39
N SER A 210 12.20 6.62 7.57
CA SER A 210 12.72 7.26 8.79
C SER A 210 14.16 6.85 9.10
N ARG A 211 14.48 5.55 8.98
CA ARG A 211 15.84 5.04 9.21
C ARG A 211 16.83 5.53 8.16
N LEU A 212 16.41 5.63 6.91
CA LEU A 212 17.23 6.13 5.81
C LEU A 212 17.54 7.61 6.01
N PHE A 213 16.55 8.46 6.31
CA PHE A 213 16.80 9.88 6.54
C PHE A 213 17.68 10.13 7.77
N LEU A 214 17.51 9.35 8.84
CA LEU A 214 18.37 9.43 10.02
C LEU A 214 19.83 9.03 9.73
N SER A 215 20.06 8.06 8.84
CA SER A 215 21.43 7.62 8.51
C SER A 215 22.24 8.69 7.78
N LEU A 216 21.59 9.57 7.00
CA LEU A 216 22.25 10.74 6.39
C LEU A 216 22.68 11.76 7.45
N LYS A 217 21.79 12.06 8.41
CA LYS A 217 22.07 13.04 9.47
C LYS A 217 23.22 12.59 10.36
N ASN A 218 23.26 11.30 10.70
CA ASN A 218 24.33 10.74 11.54
C ASN A 218 25.68 10.65 10.81
N ALA A 219 25.71 10.79 9.48
CA ALA A 219 26.94 10.83 8.71
C ALA A 219 27.61 12.22 8.68
N ALA A 220 26.91 13.27 9.15
CA ALA A 220 27.42 14.64 9.24
C ALA A 220 28.10 14.95 10.59
N LYS A 221 28.23 13.96 11.47
CA LYS A 221 29.00 13.99 12.72
C LYS A 221 30.18 13.05 12.60
#